data_AF-A0A932TFE6-F1
#
_entry.id   AF-A0A932TFE6-F1
#
_cell.length_a   1.000
_cell.length_b   1.000
_cell.length_c   1.000
_cell.angle_alpha   90.00
_cell.angle_beta   90.00
_cell.angle_gamma   90.00
#
_symmetry.space_group_name_H-M   'P 1'
#
loop_
_entity.id
_entity.type
_entity.pdbx_description
1 polymer ?
#
loop_
_entity_poly.entity_id
_entity_poly.type
_entity_poly.pdbx_seq_one_letter_code
_entity_poly.pdbx_strand_id
1 'polypeptide(L)'
;MPTPGLYQLLLTLSPPRRLRIGALGEFDFPAGDYLYTGSARGGLEGRLARHARAVKRLRWHIDYLLAVAELRGVVVLLSGETTECALAAWARGLPGACVPVPRFGASDCGCPGHLVQVPAEGWLAAVDVCDPNRHPLAALLAPLPLGDLKAIPAPNAFGSRNVGFPARRVISRGVE
;
A
#
# COMPACT_ATOMS: atom_id res chain seq x y z
N MET A 1 -17.28 16.67 -5.23
CA MET A 1 -17.65 15.61 -4.26
C MET A 1 -16.45 14.71 -4.06
N PRO A 2 -16.18 14.20 -2.85
CA PRO A 2 -15.02 13.33 -2.62
C PRO A 2 -15.16 12.01 -3.41
N THR A 3 -14.08 11.57 -4.07
CA THR A 3 -14.05 10.32 -4.83
C THR A 3 -13.81 9.13 -3.88
N PRO A 4 -14.79 8.24 -3.65
CA PRO A 4 -14.57 7.04 -2.86
C PRO A 4 -13.77 5.99 -3.63
N GLY A 5 -13.22 5.04 -2.92
CA GLY A 5 -12.58 3.87 -3.53
C GLY A 5 -11.84 3.03 -2.52
N LEU A 6 -11.22 1.97 -3.03
CA LEU A 6 -10.30 1.12 -2.29
C LEU A 6 -8.87 1.51 -2.62
N TYR A 7 -7.95 1.18 -1.74
CA TYR A 7 -6.53 1.34 -1.99
C TYR A 7 -5.73 0.23 -1.31
N GLN A 8 -4.55 -0.02 -1.86
CA GLN A 8 -3.53 -0.84 -1.24
C GLN A 8 -2.26 -0.01 -1.07
N LEU A 9 -1.75 0.05 0.17
CA LEU A 9 -0.46 0.67 0.47
C LEU A 9 0.64 -0.39 0.35
N LEU A 10 1.71 -0.05 -0.35
CA LEU A 10 2.90 -0.87 -0.50
C LEU A 10 3.95 -0.33 0.46
N LEU A 11 4.38 -1.16 1.40
CA LEU A 11 5.23 -0.75 2.51
C LEU A 11 6.45 -1.64 2.58
N THR A 12 7.60 -1.06 2.94
CA THR A 12 8.81 -1.81 3.27
C THR A 12 9.22 -1.47 4.69
N LEU A 13 9.45 -2.50 5.51
CA LEU A 13 9.98 -2.35 6.86
C LEU A 13 11.39 -2.94 6.93
N SER A 14 12.36 -2.13 7.30
CA SER A 14 13.72 -2.58 7.61
C SER A 14 14.37 -1.57 8.55
N PRO A 15 14.96 -1.99 9.69
CA PRO A 15 15.00 -3.33 10.30
C PRO A 15 13.64 -3.80 10.87
N PRO A 16 13.51 -5.06 11.37
CA PRO A 16 12.30 -5.50 12.07
C PRO A 16 11.98 -4.61 13.28
N ARG A 17 10.70 -4.59 13.68
CA ARG A 17 10.20 -3.75 14.78
C ARG A 17 9.19 -4.48 15.64
N ARG A 18 9.26 -4.29 16.95
CA ARG A 18 8.16 -4.58 17.86
C ARG A 18 7.32 -3.32 18.04
N LEU A 19 6.02 -3.40 17.78
CA LEU A 19 5.12 -2.24 17.79
C LEU A 19 3.88 -2.51 18.64
N ARG A 20 3.49 -1.53 19.46
CA ARG A 20 2.19 -1.50 20.12
C ARG A 20 1.16 -0.82 19.21
N ILE A 21 0.19 -1.60 18.73
CA ILE A 21 -0.84 -1.18 17.78
C ILE A 21 -2.13 -0.83 18.53
N GLY A 22 -2.15 0.35 19.16
CA GLY A 22 -3.35 0.84 19.86
C GLY A 22 -3.93 -0.18 20.85
N ALA A 23 -5.22 -0.50 20.68
CA ALA A 23 -5.93 -1.51 21.48
C ALA A 23 -5.72 -2.96 20.99
N LEU A 24 -5.12 -3.16 19.81
CA LEU A 24 -4.88 -4.48 19.23
C LEU A 24 -3.79 -5.26 20.00
N GLY A 25 -2.88 -4.55 20.67
CA GLY A 25 -1.82 -5.15 21.48
C GLY A 25 -0.43 -4.88 20.90
N GLU A 26 0.54 -5.72 21.28
CA GLU A 26 1.94 -5.61 20.88
C GLU A 26 2.33 -6.80 20.01
N PHE A 27 3.01 -6.51 18.89
CA PHE A 27 3.34 -7.51 17.89
C PHE A 27 4.75 -7.29 17.33
N ASP A 28 5.38 -8.39 16.91
CA ASP A 28 6.61 -8.36 16.14
C ASP A 28 6.29 -8.23 14.65
N PHE A 29 6.93 -7.26 14.01
CA PHE A 29 6.90 -7.02 12.57
C PHE A 29 8.28 -7.37 12.02
N PRO A 30 8.43 -8.53 11.35
CA PRO A 30 9.68 -8.89 10.68
C PRO A 30 10.08 -7.86 9.62
N ALA A 31 11.36 -7.79 9.26
CA ALA A 31 11.73 -7.01 8.08
C ALA A 31 11.11 -7.63 6.82
N GLY A 32 10.72 -6.80 5.87
CA GLY A 32 10.14 -7.24 4.60
C GLY A 32 9.11 -6.27 4.06
N ASP A 33 8.39 -6.74 3.05
CA ASP A 33 7.38 -5.97 2.34
C ASP A 33 5.98 -6.32 2.83
N TYR A 34 5.12 -5.31 2.84
CA TYR A 34 3.76 -5.40 3.34
C TYR A 34 2.78 -4.73 2.39
N LEU A 35 1.62 -5.36 2.26
CA LEU A 35 0.46 -4.82 1.59
C LEU A 35 -0.62 -4.53 2.62
N TYR A 36 -1.06 -3.28 2.70
CA TYR A 36 -2.21 -2.90 3.53
C TYR A 36 -3.38 -2.51 2.65
N THR A 37 -4.51 -3.17 2.84
CA THR A 37 -5.75 -2.87 2.12
C THR A 37 -6.66 -1.98 2.97
N GLY A 38 -7.24 -0.95 2.36
CA GLY A 38 -8.21 -0.09 3.02
C GLY A 38 -9.21 0.54 2.07
N SER A 39 -10.28 1.11 2.63
CA SER A 39 -11.27 1.88 1.89
C SER A 39 -11.32 3.35 2.30
N ALA A 40 -11.71 4.20 1.37
CA ALA A 40 -11.80 5.64 1.53
C ALA A 40 -13.21 6.14 1.18
N ARG A 41 -14.23 5.66 1.90
CA ARG A 41 -15.65 6.03 1.67
C ARG A 41 -15.91 7.54 1.69
N GLY A 42 -15.12 8.29 2.47
CA GLY A 42 -15.19 9.76 2.56
C GLY A 42 -14.25 10.52 1.60
N GLY A 43 -13.56 9.83 0.69
CA GLY A 43 -12.63 10.41 -0.28
C GLY A 43 -11.22 9.83 -0.20
N LEU A 44 -10.71 9.35 -1.34
CA LEU A 44 -9.35 8.81 -1.49
C LEU A 44 -8.28 9.85 -1.23
N GLU A 45 -8.41 11.04 -1.82
CA GLU A 45 -7.40 12.11 -1.69
C GLU A 45 -7.10 12.42 -0.22
N GLY A 46 -8.13 12.72 0.58
CA GLY A 46 -7.96 13.00 2.00
C GLY A 46 -7.43 11.81 2.82
N ARG A 47 -7.83 10.58 2.45
CA ARG A 47 -7.37 9.36 3.12
C ARG A 47 -5.90 9.10 2.85
N LEU A 48 -5.49 9.15 1.59
CA LEU A 48 -4.11 8.94 1.16
C LEU A 48 -3.19 10.07 1.64
N ALA A 49 -3.64 11.32 1.58
CA ALA A 49 -2.89 12.46 2.13
C ALA A 49 -2.63 12.28 3.63
N ARG A 50 -3.59 11.75 4.39
CA ARG A 50 -3.37 11.42 5.80
C ARG A 50 -2.31 10.33 5.98
N HIS A 51 -2.34 9.28 5.17
CA HIS A 51 -1.35 8.20 5.25
C HIS A 51 0.06 8.69 4.92
N ALA A 52 0.20 9.56 3.94
CA ALA A 52 1.49 10.14 3.55
C ALA A 52 2.04 11.19 4.53
N ARG A 53 1.21 11.80 5.39
CA ARG A 53 1.71 12.74 6.41
C ARG A 53 2.72 12.05 7.31
N ALA A 54 3.76 12.77 7.73
CA ALA A 54 4.73 12.21 8.66
C ALA A 54 4.28 12.31 10.12
N VAL A 55 3.99 13.54 10.53
CA VAL A 55 3.53 13.84 11.88
C VAL A 55 2.01 13.81 11.87
N LYS A 56 1.43 12.82 12.55
CA LYS A 56 -0.02 12.69 12.71
C LYS A 56 -0.33 12.01 14.03
N ARG A 57 -1.52 12.27 14.58
CA ARG A 57 -2.06 11.43 15.66
C ARG A 57 -2.36 10.05 15.10
N LEU A 58 -1.73 9.02 15.68
CA LEU A 58 -1.99 7.62 15.36
C LEU A 58 -3.41 7.27 15.81
N ARG A 59 -4.27 6.91 14.86
CA ARG A 59 -5.68 6.55 15.14
C ARG A 59 -6.04 5.20 14.53
N TRP A 60 -5.49 4.88 13.36
CA TRP A 60 -5.74 3.62 12.67
C TRP A 60 -4.55 2.70 12.84
N HIS A 61 -4.78 1.39 12.80
CA HIS A 61 -3.72 0.39 12.95
C HIS A 61 -2.56 0.66 11.98
N ILE A 62 -2.85 1.00 10.73
CA ILE A 62 -1.84 1.32 9.71
C ILE A 62 -1.00 2.56 10.03
N ASP A 63 -1.52 3.53 10.80
CA ASP A 63 -0.76 4.72 11.18
C ASP A 63 0.51 4.34 11.99
N TYR A 64 0.42 3.30 12.82
CA TYR A 64 1.54 2.82 13.65
C TYR A 64 2.66 2.20 12.82
N LEU A 65 2.29 1.42 11.80
CA LEU A 65 3.28 0.82 10.90
C LEU A 65 3.88 1.89 9.97
N LEU A 66 3.07 2.80 9.44
CA LEU A 66 3.52 3.94 8.62
C LEU A 66 4.48 4.89 9.37
N ALA A 67 4.50 4.86 10.71
CA ALA A 67 5.45 5.66 11.48
C ALA A 67 6.89 5.12 11.43
N VAL A 68 7.07 3.85 11.03
CA VAL A 68 8.38 3.18 11.03
C VAL A 68 8.73 2.48 9.72
N ALA A 69 7.74 2.26 8.84
CA ALA A 69 7.91 1.66 7.51
C ALA A 69 7.95 2.74 6.43
N GLU A 70 8.64 2.44 5.33
CA GLU A 70 8.66 3.28 4.14
C GLU A 70 7.43 3.00 3.27
N LEU A 71 6.69 4.06 2.88
CA LEU A 71 5.63 3.96 1.88
C LEU A 71 6.22 3.99 0.47
N ARG A 72 6.25 2.83 -0.18
CA ARG A 72 6.83 2.63 -1.51
C ARG A 72 5.87 3.01 -2.63
N GLY A 73 4.57 2.91 -2.39
CA GLY A 73 3.56 3.22 -3.39
C GLY A 73 2.14 2.98 -2.91
N VAL A 74 1.19 3.34 -3.76
CA VAL A 74 -0.24 3.16 -3.55
C VAL A 74 -0.87 2.67 -4.84
N VAL A 75 -1.65 1.61 -4.76
CA VAL A 75 -2.57 1.18 -5.82
C VAL A 75 -3.98 1.60 -5.41
N VAL A 76 -4.76 2.13 -6.33
CA VAL A 76 -6.13 2.63 -6.08
C VAL A 76 -7.10 1.87 -6.97
N LEU A 77 -8.28 1.53 -6.45
CA LEU A 77 -9.37 0.96 -7.23
C LEU A 77 -10.62 1.83 -7.03
N LEU A 78 -11.11 2.46 -8.11
CA LEU A 78 -12.33 3.30 -8.07
C LEU A 78 -13.62 2.52 -8.37
N SER A 79 -13.51 1.30 -8.91
CA SER A 79 -14.67 0.46 -9.24
C SER A 79 -15.37 -0.04 -7.98
N GLY A 80 -16.71 -0.05 -8.00
CA GLY A 80 -17.56 -0.62 -6.96
C GLY A 80 -17.74 -2.14 -7.04
N GLU A 81 -17.15 -2.81 -8.04
CA GLU A 81 -17.32 -4.25 -8.28
C GLU A 81 -16.51 -5.10 -7.30
N THR A 82 -15.57 -4.50 -6.56
CA THR A 82 -14.73 -5.15 -5.56
C THR A 82 -14.94 -4.53 -4.19
N THR A 83 -14.79 -5.35 -3.14
CA THR A 83 -14.85 -4.89 -1.74
C THR A 83 -13.47 -4.88 -1.11
N GLU A 84 -13.30 -4.09 -0.05
CA GLU A 84 -12.07 -4.07 0.76
C GLU A 84 -11.67 -5.48 1.23
N CYS A 85 -12.65 -6.27 1.65
CA CYS A 85 -12.44 -7.64 2.12
C CYS A 85 -11.99 -8.57 0.99
N ALA A 86 -12.56 -8.43 -0.22
CA ALA A 86 -12.16 -9.20 -1.39
C ALA A 86 -10.73 -8.85 -1.83
N LEU A 87 -10.36 -7.57 -1.86
CA LEU A 87 -9.01 -7.12 -2.17
C LEU A 87 -7.99 -7.62 -1.12
N ALA A 88 -8.36 -7.57 0.17
CA ALA A 88 -7.54 -8.13 1.25
C ALA A 88 -7.44 -9.66 1.17
N ALA A 89 -8.47 -10.36 0.69
CA ALA A 89 -8.43 -11.81 0.47
C ALA A 89 -7.49 -12.18 -0.67
N TRP A 90 -7.56 -11.45 -1.78
CA TRP A 90 -6.63 -11.62 -2.89
C TRP A 90 -5.17 -11.42 -2.45
N ALA A 91 -4.87 -10.36 -1.69
CA ALA A 91 -3.52 -10.10 -1.19
C ALA A 91 -2.98 -11.25 -0.32
N ARG A 92 -3.84 -11.83 0.53
CA ARG A 92 -3.51 -13.01 1.35
C ARG A 92 -3.31 -14.28 0.52
N GLY A 93 -3.85 -14.35 -0.68
CA GLY A 93 -3.70 -15.47 -1.61
C GLY A 93 -2.41 -15.43 -2.43
N LEU A 94 -1.62 -14.36 -2.34
CA LEU A 94 -0.34 -14.28 -3.05
C LEU A 94 0.63 -15.37 -2.54
N PRO A 95 1.47 -15.95 -3.42
CA PRO A 95 2.45 -16.96 -3.01
C PRO A 95 3.38 -16.44 -1.90
N GLY A 96 3.48 -17.20 -0.80
CA GLY A 96 4.31 -16.84 0.35
C GLY A 96 3.76 -15.70 1.22
N ALA A 97 2.54 -15.22 0.94
CA ALA A 97 1.89 -14.22 1.77
C ALA A 97 1.47 -14.79 3.13
N CYS A 98 1.56 -13.97 4.18
CA CYS A 98 1.05 -14.31 5.50
C CYS A 98 0.38 -13.11 6.17
N VAL A 99 -0.42 -13.39 7.20
CA VAL A 99 -1.03 -12.34 8.04
C VAL A 99 -0.15 -12.16 9.28
N PRO A 100 0.68 -11.11 9.33
CA PRO A 100 1.67 -10.93 10.42
C PRO A 100 1.00 -10.55 11.74
N VAL A 101 -0.15 -9.86 11.66
CA VAL A 101 -0.91 -9.40 12.82
C VAL A 101 -2.39 -9.73 12.63
N PRO A 102 -2.95 -10.63 13.44
CA PRO A 102 -4.38 -10.95 13.39
C PRO A 102 -5.23 -9.70 13.56
N ARG A 103 -6.31 -9.61 12.79
CA ARG A 103 -7.34 -8.56 12.83
C ARG A 103 -6.83 -7.15 12.52
N PHE A 104 -5.58 -6.99 12.06
CA PHE A 104 -5.04 -5.68 11.70
C PHE A 104 -5.86 -5.04 10.57
N GLY A 105 -6.32 -3.80 10.78
CA GLY A 105 -7.21 -3.10 9.85
C GLY A 105 -8.60 -3.72 9.62
N ALA A 106 -8.99 -4.77 10.35
CA ALA A 106 -10.21 -5.56 10.11
C ALA A 106 -11.24 -5.46 11.25
N SER A 107 -11.27 -4.33 11.98
CA SER A 107 -12.09 -4.19 13.20
C SER A 107 -13.61 -4.22 12.94
N ASP A 108 -14.04 -3.88 11.73
CA ASP A 108 -15.44 -3.78 11.31
C ASP A 108 -15.89 -4.94 10.41
N CYS A 109 -15.05 -5.94 10.20
CA CYS A 109 -15.35 -7.12 9.38
C CYS A 109 -14.83 -8.42 10.03
N GLY A 110 -15.11 -9.58 9.44
CA GLY A 110 -14.64 -10.89 9.93
C GLY A 110 -13.26 -11.33 9.40
N CYS A 111 -12.54 -10.48 8.68
CA CYS A 111 -11.29 -10.88 8.02
C CYS A 111 -10.17 -11.25 9.01
N PRO A 112 -9.31 -12.23 8.67
CA PRO A 112 -8.09 -12.51 9.43
C PRO A 112 -7.17 -11.29 9.60
N GLY A 113 -7.19 -10.36 8.64
CA GLY A 113 -6.44 -9.10 8.66
C GLY A 113 -6.43 -8.48 7.27
N HIS A 114 -6.28 -7.16 7.20
CA HIS A 114 -6.10 -6.40 5.96
C HIS A 114 -4.64 -5.99 5.72
N LEU A 115 -3.75 -6.29 6.68
CA LEU A 115 -2.30 -6.24 6.51
C LEU A 115 -1.80 -7.63 6.15
N VAL A 116 -0.99 -7.68 5.10
CA VAL A 116 -0.37 -8.90 4.59
C VAL A 116 1.12 -8.65 4.46
N GLN A 117 1.94 -9.55 4.97
CA GLN A 117 3.37 -9.58 4.67
C GLN A 117 3.56 -10.44 3.42
N VAL A 118 4.39 -9.97 2.50
CA VAL A 118 4.75 -10.68 1.27
C VAL A 118 6.27 -10.88 1.21
N PRO A 119 6.77 -11.85 0.43
CA PRO A 119 8.20 -11.97 0.15
C PRO A 119 8.78 -10.65 -0.38
N ALA A 120 10.10 -10.45 -0.26
CA ALA A 120 10.77 -9.26 -0.80
C ALA A 120 10.46 -9.10 -2.29
N GLU A 121 10.16 -7.88 -2.72
CA GLU A 121 9.67 -7.53 -4.06
C GLU A 121 8.29 -8.12 -4.41
N GLY A 122 7.60 -8.75 -3.45
CA GLY A 122 6.27 -9.35 -3.64
C GLY A 122 5.18 -8.34 -3.99
N TRP A 123 5.43 -7.04 -3.78
CA TRP A 123 4.55 -5.98 -4.29
C TRP A 123 4.64 -5.80 -5.81
N LEU A 124 5.71 -6.26 -6.50
CA LEU A 124 5.76 -6.30 -7.97
C LEU A 124 4.65 -7.19 -8.52
N ALA A 125 4.42 -8.36 -7.91
CA ALA A 125 3.31 -9.21 -8.28
C ALA A 125 1.95 -8.50 -8.11
N ALA A 126 1.84 -7.61 -7.11
CA ALA A 126 0.62 -6.83 -6.92
C ALA A 126 0.44 -5.73 -7.98
N VAL A 127 1.53 -5.11 -8.42
CA VAL A 127 1.54 -4.16 -9.53
C VAL A 127 1.27 -4.86 -10.86
N ASP A 128 1.90 -6.00 -11.15
CA ASP A 128 1.72 -6.80 -12.37
C ASP A 128 0.29 -7.29 -12.54
N VAL A 129 -0.40 -7.65 -11.45
CA VAL A 129 -1.82 -8.04 -11.51
C VAL A 129 -2.73 -6.86 -11.79
N CYS A 130 -2.30 -5.66 -11.42
CA CYS A 130 -3.01 -4.43 -11.75
C CYS A 130 -2.58 -3.86 -13.12
N ASP A 131 -1.58 -4.46 -13.80
CA ASP A 131 -1.17 -4.08 -15.17
C ASP A 131 -2.34 -4.30 -16.14
N PRO A 132 -2.77 -3.25 -16.85
CA PRO A 132 -3.89 -3.33 -17.79
C PRO A 132 -3.70 -4.37 -18.92
N ASN A 133 -2.48 -4.89 -19.14
CA ASN A 133 -2.21 -5.88 -20.17
C ASN A 133 -2.36 -7.35 -19.72
N ARG A 134 -2.65 -7.64 -18.44
CA ARG A 134 -2.71 -9.03 -17.93
C ARG A 134 -3.95 -9.43 -17.11
N HIS A 135 -4.93 -8.56 -16.84
CA HIS A 135 -6.16 -8.97 -16.14
C HIS A 135 -7.40 -8.06 -16.45
N PRO A 136 -8.64 -8.60 -16.57
CA PRO A 136 -9.85 -7.84 -16.93
C PRO A 136 -10.45 -7.02 -15.77
N LEU A 137 -9.63 -6.22 -15.08
CA LEU A 137 -10.07 -5.14 -14.20
C LEU A 137 -9.45 -3.83 -14.69
N ALA A 138 -9.82 -3.47 -15.92
CA ALA A 138 -9.31 -2.33 -16.64
C ALA A 138 -9.88 -1.02 -16.06
N ALA A 139 -9.13 -0.43 -15.14
CA ALA A 139 -8.91 1.02 -14.97
C ALA A 139 -8.48 1.27 -13.52
N LEU A 140 -7.17 1.38 -13.25
CA LEU A 140 -6.63 2.46 -12.41
C LEU A 140 -5.12 2.48 -12.12
N LEU A 141 -4.25 1.73 -12.82
CA LEU A 141 -2.82 2.01 -12.70
C LEU A 141 -2.41 3.20 -13.57
N ALA A 142 -2.63 4.40 -13.07
CA ALA A 142 -1.58 5.40 -13.19
C ALA A 142 -0.73 5.25 -11.92
N PRO A 143 0.55 4.85 -11.97
CA PRO A 143 1.46 5.21 -10.89
C PRO A 143 1.34 6.72 -10.78
N LEU A 144 0.69 7.24 -9.73
CA LEU A 144 0.65 8.67 -9.50
C LEU A 144 2.12 9.10 -9.40
N PRO A 145 2.66 9.89 -10.34
CA PRO A 145 3.94 10.52 -10.09
C PRO A 145 3.73 11.34 -8.83
N LEU A 146 4.59 11.12 -7.83
CA LEU A 146 4.61 11.77 -6.52
C LEU A 146 4.57 13.32 -6.57
N GLY A 147 4.55 13.94 -7.76
CA GLY A 147 4.44 15.38 -8.00
C GLY A 147 3.02 15.97 -8.01
N ASP A 148 1.95 15.18 -8.16
CA ASP A 148 0.58 15.74 -8.32
C ASP A 148 -0.36 15.57 -7.10
N LEU A 149 0.14 15.00 -6.00
CA LEU A 149 -0.43 15.21 -4.65
C LEU A 149 0.22 16.46 -4.07
N LYS A 150 -0.11 17.65 -4.61
CA LYS A 150 0.61 18.90 -4.34
C LYS A 150 0.96 19.08 -2.85
N ALA A 151 2.26 18.93 -2.56
CA ALA A 151 2.94 19.18 -1.29
C ALA A 151 2.61 18.24 -0.10
N ILE A 152 3.22 17.06 -0.08
CA ILE A 152 3.57 16.39 1.19
C ILE A 152 5.09 16.22 1.22
N PRO A 153 5.83 16.96 2.08
CA PRO A 153 7.28 16.85 2.15
C PRO A 153 7.65 15.49 2.76
N ALA A 154 8.68 14.87 2.19
CA ALA A 154 9.30 13.68 2.75
C ALA A 154 9.91 13.99 4.12
N PRO A 155 9.78 13.07 5.08
CA PRO A 155 10.81 12.89 6.09
C PRO A 155 11.26 11.44 6.04
N ASN A 156 12.40 11.23 5.40
CA ASN A 156 13.65 11.16 6.16
C ASN A 156 14.78 11.17 5.13
N ALA A 157 15.35 12.36 4.93
CA ALA A 157 16.65 12.47 4.31
C ALA A 157 17.70 12.11 5.38
N PHE A 158 18.31 10.92 5.27
CA PHE A 158 19.75 10.71 5.46
C PHE A 158 20.16 9.27 5.13
N GLY A 159 21.21 9.10 4.32
CA GLY A 159 21.94 7.82 4.20
C GLY A 159 22.25 7.32 2.78
N SER A 160 22.98 8.11 2.01
CA SER A 160 23.80 7.77 0.83
C SER A 160 24.01 6.29 0.43
N ARG A 161 23.72 5.97 -0.84
CA ARG A 161 24.71 5.68 -1.91
C ARG A 161 24.03 5.35 -3.25
N ASN A 162 24.54 6.01 -4.30
CA ASN A 162 24.34 5.82 -5.74
C ASN A 162 23.54 4.59 -6.21
N VAL A 163 22.47 4.85 -6.95
CA VAL A 163 22.16 4.16 -8.22
C VAL A 163 21.44 5.14 -9.13
N GLY A 164 22.07 5.48 -10.26
CA GLY A 164 21.50 6.36 -11.27
C GLY A 164 20.31 5.69 -11.95
N PHE A 165 19.22 6.43 -12.12
CA PHE A 165 18.15 6.06 -13.02
C PHE A 165 18.49 6.55 -14.43
N PRO A 166 18.61 5.69 -15.46
CA PRO A 166 18.52 6.16 -16.82
C PRO A 166 17.06 6.51 -17.11
N ALA A 167 16.82 7.77 -17.45
CA ALA A 167 15.61 8.16 -18.16
C ALA A 167 15.59 7.42 -19.52
N ARG A 168 14.50 6.72 -19.84
CA ARG A 168 14.04 6.46 -21.23
C ARG A 168 12.62 5.88 -21.21
N ARG A 169 11.67 6.68 -21.72
CA ARG A 169 11.02 6.52 -23.04
C ARG A 169 10.19 5.24 -23.13
N VAL A 170 8.88 5.43 -23.00
CA VAL A 170 7.86 4.54 -23.57
C VAL A 170 8.17 4.39 -25.05
N ILE A 171 8.52 3.18 -25.48
CA ILE A 171 8.65 2.83 -26.89
C ILE A 171 7.44 1.95 -27.21
N SER A 172 6.43 2.54 -27.83
CA SER A 172 5.44 1.79 -28.60
C SER A 172 6.18 1.19 -29.80
N ARG A 173 6.33 -0.13 -29.86
CA ARG A 173 6.58 -0.81 -31.13
C ARG A 173 5.23 -1.07 -31.78
N GLY A 174 5.06 -0.47 -32.96
CA GLY A 174 4.00 -0.80 -33.89
C GLY A 174 4.17 -2.22 -34.42
N VAL A 175 3.02 -2.82 -34.68
CA VAL A 175 2.73 -3.85 -35.68
C VAL A 175 1.79 -3.08 -36.60
N GLU A 176 2.06 -2.80 -37.88
CA GLU A 176 2.82 -3.47 -38.94
C GLU A 176 3.74 -2.50 -39.71
#